data_AF-A0A1V4QU93-F1
#
_entry.id   AF-A0A1V4QU93-F1
#
_cell.length_a   1.000
_cell.length_b   1.000
_cell.length_c   1.000
_cell.angle_alpha   90.00
_cell.angle_beta   90.00
_cell.angle_gamma   90.00
#
_symmetry.space_group_name_H-M   'P 1'
#
loop_
_entity.id
_entity.type
_entity.pdbx_description
1 polymer ?
#
loop_
_entity_poly.entity_id
_entity_poly.type
_entity_poly.pdbx_seq_one_letter_code
_entity_poly.pdbx_strand_id
1 'polypeptide(L)' 'MSEWLHSIPLYWAEVIGVLLFLAVIVFAWLMPREFVFGDALDQAGWRDLRIWATLICLIQIGLYLIFN' A
#
# COMPACT_ATOMS: atom_id res chain seq x y z
N MET A 1 12.87 21.46 -16.77
CA MET A 1 11.91 20.33 -16.77
C MET A 1 11.70 19.94 -18.22
N SER A 2 11.85 18.68 -18.60
CA SER A 2 11.75 18.24 -19.99
C SER A 2 10.29 18.29 -20.47
N GLU A 3 10.00 18.97 -21.60
CA GLU A 3 8.64 19.25 -22.10
C GLU A 3 7.73 18.02 -22.23
N TRP A 4 8.31 16.83 -22.44
CA TRP A 4 7.56 15.57 -22.52
C TRP A 4 6.90 15.16 -21.20
N LEU A 5 7.37 15.63 -20.04
CA LEU A 5 6.72 15.34 -18.75
C LEU A 5 5.40 16.10 -18.60
N HIS A 6 5.31 17.29 -19.20
CA HIS A 6 4.12 18.13 -19.16
C HIS A 6 3.00 17.63 -20.08
N SER A 7 3.31 16.79 -21.07
CA SER A 7 2.31 16.19 -21.95
C SER A 7 1.67 14.93 -21.37
N ILE A 8 2.16 14.40 -20.24
CA ILE A 8 1.59 13.22 -19.60
C ILE A 8 0.31 13.64 -18.85
N PRO A 9 -0.85 13.00 -19.14
CA PRO A 9 -2.07 13.24 -18.40
C PRO A 9 -1.91 12.99 -16.90
N LEU A 10 -2.46 13.86 -16.07
CA LEU A 10 -2.44 13.74 -14.60
C LEU A 10 -3.01 12.41 -14.11
N TYR A 11 -4.01 11.88 -14.83
CA TYR A 11 -4.59 10.55 -14.63
C TYR A 11 -3.54 9.43 -14.48
N TRP A 12 -2.43 9.49 -15.23
CA TRP A 12 -1.38 8.46 -15.11
C TRP A 12 -0.61 8.56 -13.79
N ALA A 13 -0.41 9.77 -13.27
CA ALA A 13 0.19 9.94 -11.95
C ALA A 13 -0.72 9.34 -10.86
N GLU A 14 -2.03 9.54 -10.98
CA GLU A 14 -3.02 8.94 -10.08
C GLU A 14 -2.99 7.41 -10.09
N VAL A 15 -3.04 6.83 -11.29
CA VAL A 15 -3.00 5.37 -11.47
C VAL A 15 -1.72 4.79 -10.88
N ILE A 16 -0.57 5.41 -11.15
CA ILE A 16 0.72 4.94 -10.62
C ILE A 16 0.75 5.05 -9.08
N GLY A 17 0.24 6.14 -8.51
CA GLY A 17 0.17 6.32 -7.06
C GLY A 17 -0.64 5.21 -6.39
N VAL A 18 -1.83 4.91 -6.90
CA VAL A 18 -2.68 3.82 -6.39
C VAL A 18 -2.00 2.46 -6.55
N LEU A 19 -1.39 2.20 -7.72
CA LEU A 19 -0.69 0.94 -7.97
C LEU A 19 0.47 0.70 -7.00
N LEU A 20 1.20 1.75 -6.60
CA LEU A 20 2.27 1.64 -5.62
C LEU A 20 1.75 1.19 -4.25
N PHE A 21 0.64 1.76 -3.77
CA PHE A 21 0.03 1.31 -2.52
C PHE A 21 -0.49 -0.12 -2.62
N LEU A 22 -1.12 -0.49 -3.74
CA LEU A 22 -1.56 -1.87 -3.97
C LEU A 22 -0.38 -2.84 -3.99
N ALA A 23 0.75 -2.47 -4.58
CA ALA A 23 1.96 -3.29 -4.58
C ALA A 23 2.49 -3.53 -3.17
N VAL A 24 2.45 -2.53 -2.29
CA VAL A 24 2.82 -2.69 -0.87
C VAL A 24 1.88 -3.66 -0.16
N ILE A 25 0.58 -3.57 -0.39
CA ILE A 25 -0.39 -4.53 0.17
C ILE A 25 -0.04 -5.95 -0.29
N VAL A 26 0.09 -6.16 -1.61
CA VAL A 26 0.45 -7.48 -2.16
C VAL A 26 1.75 -7.99 -1.53
N PHE A 27 2.78 -7.14 -1.45
CA PHE A 27 4.06 -7.50 -0.84
C PHE A 27 3.91 -7.90 0.64
N ALA A 28 3.12 -7.17 1.43
CA ALA A 28 2.87 -7.54 2.82
C ALA A 28 2.22 -8.93 2.93
N TRP A 29 1.29 -9.27 2.02
CA TRP A 29 0.61 -10.56 2.01
C TRP A 29 1.47 -11.72 1.46
N LEU A 30 2.52 -11.44 0.69
CA LEU A 30 3.52 -12.42 0.27
C LEU A 30 4.47 -12.82 1.41
N MET A 31 4.49 -12.06 2.50
CA MET A 31 5.40 -12.30 3.61
C MET A 31 4.94 -13.51 4.45
N PRO A 32 5.85 -14.46 4.76
CA PRO A 32 5.51 -15.66 5.53
C PRO A 32 5.04 -15.28 6.93
N ARG A 33 4.06 -16.05 7.45
CA ARG A 33 3.43 -15.78 8.75
C ARG A 33 4.45 -15.73 9.89
N GLU A 34 5.49 -16.56 9.86
CA GLU A 34 6.55 -16.57 10.88
C GLU A 34 7.25 -15.22 11.00
N PHE A 35 7.51 -14.55 9.87
CA PHE A 35 8.12 -13.23 9.87
C PHE A 35 7.16 -12.14 10.38
N VAL A 36 5.88 -12.28 10.05
CA VAL A 36 4.84 -11.29 10.38
C VAL A 36 4.47 -11.32 11.86
N PHE A 37 4.38 -12.51 12.46
CA PHE A 37 4.06 -12.68 13.88
C PHE A 37 5.32 -12.61 14.77
N GLY A 38 6.51 -12.83 14.21
CA GLY A 38 7.76 -12.90 14.99
C GLY A 38 7.68 -13.95 16.10
N ASP A 39 8.20 -13.62 17.28
CA ASP A 39 8.17 -14.47 18.48
C ASP A 39 6.87 -14.33 19.32
N ALA A 40 5.78 -13.82 18.72
CA ALA A 40 4.53 -13.62 19.44
C ALA A 40 3.89 -14.96 19.87
N LEU A 41 3.97 -15.26 21.17
CA LEU A 41 3.39 -16.46 21.80
C LEU A 41 1.89 -16.65 21.58
N ASP A 42 1.11 -15.57 21.41
CA ASP A 42 -0.35 -15.63 21.36
C ASP A 42 -0.96 -15.73 19.95
N GLN A 43 -0.15 -15.55 18.89
CA GLN A 43 -0.57 -15.44 17.49
C GLN A 43 -1.90 -14.69 17.27
N ALA A 44 -2.20 -13.68 18.09
CA ALA A 44 -3.49 -13.02 18.07
C ALA A 44 -3.66 -12.22 16.78
N GLY A 45 -4.82 -12.31 16.13
CA GLY A 45 -5.04 -11.75 14.79
C GLY A 45 -4.80 -10.23 14.66
N TRP A 46 -4.95 -9.47 15.75
CA TRP A 46 -4.65 -8.03 15.76
C TRP A 46 -3.14 -7.72 15.69
N ARG A 47 -2.27 -8.70 15.94
CA ARG A 47 -0.81 -8.56 15.81
C ARG A 47 -0.32 -8.83 14.39
N ASP A 48 -1.20 -9.28 13.51
CA ASP A 48 -0.86 -9.51 12.11
C ASP A 48 -0.56 -8.16 11.43
N LEU A 49 0.74 -7.87 11.26
CA LEU A 49 1.20 -6.62 10.66
C LEU A 49 0.67 -6.42 9.23
N ARG A 50 0.28 -7.49 8.54
CA ARG A 50 -0.28 -7.40 7.18
C ARG A 50 -1.65 -6.74 7.19
N ILE A 51 -2.45 -6.98 8.23
CA ILE A 51 -3.77 -6.34 8.38
C ILE A 51 -3.59 -4.84 8.58
N TRP A 52 -2.64 -4.43 9.43
CA TRP A 52 -2.35 -3.01 9.65
C TRP A 52 -1.76 -2.33 8.41
N ALA A 53 -0.82 -2.99 7.72
CA ALA A 53 -0.28 -2.48 6.47
C ALA A 53 -1.39 -2.29 5.41
N THR A 54 -2.31 -3.26 5.31
CA THR A 54 -3.46 -3.17 4.41
C THR A 54 -4.38 -2.02 4.79
N LEU A 55 -4.75 -1.90 6.08
CA LEU A 55 -5.64 -0.85 6.57
C LEU A 55 -5.07 0.54 6.30
N ILE A 56 -3.78 0.75 6.62
CA ILE A 56 -3.11 2.04 6.40
C ILE A 56 -3.06 2.36 4.90
N CYS A 57 -2.67 1.41 4.05
CA CYS A 57 -2.63 1.63 2.61
C CYS A 57 -4.02 1.94 2.02
N LEU A 58 -5.08 1.26 2.49
CA LEU A 58 -6.44 1.54 2.05
C LEU A 58 -6.90 2.95 2.44
N ILE A 59 -6.56 3.41 3.64
CA ILE A 59 -6.82 4.80 4.07
C ILE A 59 -6.07 5.77 3.15
N GLN A 60 -4.79 5.50 2.86
CA GLN A 60 -4.00 6.37 1.98
C GLN A 60 -4.55 6.41 0.54
N ILE A 61 -4.95 5.27 -0.02
CA ILE A 61 -5.62 5.21 -1.33
C ILE A 61 -6.92 6.02 -1.30
N GLY A 62 -7.73 5.86 -0.25
CA GLY A 62 -8.97 6.62 -0.09
C GLY A 62 -8.74 8.13 -0.04
N LEU A 63 -7.77 8.58 0.76
CA LEU A 63 -7.38 9.99 0.81
C LEU A 63 -6.87 10.47 -0.56
N TYR A 64 -6.00 9.69 -1.19
CA TYR A 64 -5.43 10.03 -2.47
C TYR A 64 -6.48 10.19 -3.58
N LEU A 65 -7.50 9.33 -3.60
CA LEU A 65 -8.60 9.41 -4.57
C LEU A 65 -9.60 10.54 -4.29
N ILE A 66 -9.68 11.02 -3.05
CA ILE A 66 -10.61 12.11 -2.67
C ILE A 66 -9.97 13.48 -2.90
N PHE A 67 -8.66 13.61 -2.68
CA PHE A 67 -7.98 14.90 -2.61
C PHE A 67 -7.10 15.22 -3.84
N ASN A 68 -7.03 14.33 -4.83
CA ASN A 68 -6.27 14.52 -6.07
C ASN A 68 -7.23 14.52 -7.26
#